data_AF-G1Q1B0-F1
#
_entry.id   AF-G1Q1B0-F1
#
_cell.length_a   1.000
_cell.length_b   1.000
_cell.length_c   1.000
_cell.angle_alpha   90.00
_cell.angle_beta   90.00
_cell.angle_gamma   90.00
#
_symmetry.space_group_name_H-M   'P 1'
#
loop_
_entity.id
_entity.type
_entity.pdbx_description
1 polymer ?
#
loop_
_entity_poly.entity_id
_entity_poly.type
_entity_poly.pdbx_seq_one_letter_code
_entity_poly.pdbx_strand_id
1 'polypeptide(L)'
;LFSPRFRSLEVYQQLVVLVMTYSFQEPLEEEEDEKEPNPPLMVPAADILNHVANHNANLEYSPNCLQMVATQPIPKGHEIFNTYGQMANWQLIHMYGFAEPYPDNTDDTADIQMVTVREAALQGAKDETERLQLCERWDYLCELEMVGEEGAFVIGREEVLTEEELTTTLKVLCMSAEEFRVLKEQDGWGDKREEDSLAITNIPRLKESWRQLLRDSVLLTLQAYATDLKAEQDLLGNKDAYSKLSWREQQALQVRYGQKMILHQLLELTG
;
A
#
# COMPACT_ATOMS: atom_id res chain seq x y z
N LEU A 1 -37.62 -15.29 -11.76
CA LEU A 1 -37.53 -15.11 -10.29
C LEU A 1 -36.52 -16.11 -9.75
N PHE A 2 -35.52 -15.67 -8.99
CA PHE A 2 -34.50 -16.54 -8.40
C PHE A 2 -35.08 -17.44 -7.29
N SER A 3 -34.57 -18.66 -7.17
CA SER A 3 -35.04 -19.64 -6.17
C SER A 3 -34.91 -19.10 -4.74
N PRO A 4 -35.89 -19.35 -3.84
CA PRO A 4 -35.82 -18.93 -2.44
C PRO A 4 -34.51 -19.28 -1.72
N ARG A 5 -33.89 -20.41 -2.05
CA ARG A 5 -32.63 -20.86 -1.44
C ARG A 5 -31.45 -19.91 -1.68
N PHE A 6 -31.50 -19.08 -2.72
CA PHE A 6 -30.44 -18.12 -3.04
C PHE A 6 -30.74 -16.69 -2.57
N ARG A 7 -31.91 -16.46 -1.96
CA ARG A 7 -32.28 -15.17 -1.36
C ARG A 7 -31.89 -15.14 0.11
N SER A 8 -30.60 -15.30 0.38
CA SER A 8 -30.03 -15.35 1.72
C SER A 8 -28.86 -14.37 1.82
N LEU A 9 -28.80 -13.59 2.90
CA LEU A 9 -27.69 -12.70 3.19
C LEU A 9 -26.38 -13.48 3.34
N GLU A 10 -26.43 -14.65 4.01
CA GLU A 10 -25.26 -15.50 4.20
C GLU A 10 -24.70 -16.00 2.87
N VAL A 11 -25.57 -16.47 1.97
CA VAL A 11 -25.16 -16.92 0.63
C VAL A 11 -24.57 -15.75 -0.16
N TYR A 12 -25.15 -14.57 -0.07
CA TYR A 12 -24.63 -13.38 -0.74
C TYR A 12 -23.23 -13.00 -0.22
N GLN A 13 -23.03 -12.98 1.10
CA GLN A 13 -21.71 -12.72 1.71
C GLN A 13 -20.67 -13.75 1.29
N GLN A 14 -21.02 -15.04 1.28
CA GLN A 14 -20.13 -16.09 0.81
C GLN A 14 -19.76 -15.94 -0.67
N LEU A 15 -20.71 -15.53 -1.52
CA LEU A 15 -20.44 -15.27 -2.93
C LEU A 15 -19.59 -14.02 -3.15
N VAL A 16 -19.77 -12.97 -2.35
CA VAL A 16 -18.88 -11.79 -2.37
C VAL A 16 -17.45 -12.21 -2.03
N VAL A 17 -17.26 -12.96 -0.94
CA VAL A 17 -15.93 -13.49 -0.58
C VAL A 17 -15.40 -14.40 -1.68
N LEU A 18 -16.21 -15.26 -2.29
CA LEU A 18 -15.79 -16.12 -3.39
C LEU A 18 -15.31 -15.32 -4.61
N VAL A 19 -16.03 -14.25 -4.98
CA VAL A 19 -15.60 -13.36 -6.07
C VAL A 19 -14.30 -12.65 -5.69
N MET A 20 -14.19 -12.10 -4.49
CA MET A 20 -12.95 -11.46 -4.00
C MET A 20 -11.73 -12.40 -4.03
N THR A 21 -11.93 -13.67 -3.68
CA THR A 21 -10.85 -14.66 -3.48
C THR A 21 -10.44 -15.42 -4.74
N TYR A 22 -11.34 -15.59 -5.73
CA TYR A 22 -11.11 -16.49 -6.87
C TYR A 22 -11.35 -15.88 -8.25
N SER A 23 -11.90 -14.66 -8.34
CA SER A 23 -12.12 -14.04 -9.63
C SER A 23 -10.84 -13.37 -10.17
N PHE A 24 -10.79 -13.24 -11.49
CA PHE A 24 -9.73 -12.56 -12.23
C PHE A 24 -10.33 -11.33 -12.92
N GLN A 25 -9.57 -10.24 -12.93
CA GLN A 25 -9.93 -9.04 -13.66
C GLN A 25 -8.93 -8.86 -14.80
N GLU A 26 -9.43 -8.84 -16.04
CA GLU A 26 -8.60 -8.60 -17.21
C GLU A 26 -8.17 -7.12 -17.23
N PRO A 27 -6.87 -6.83 -17.30
CA PRO A 27 -6.39 -5.45 -17.38
C PRO A 27 -6.89 -4.80 -18.68
N LEU A 28 -7.12 -3.48 -18.63
CA LEU A 28 -7.38 -2.70 -19.83
C LEU A 28 -6.07 -2.52 -20.62
N GLU A 29 -6.16 -2.35 -21.93
CA GLU A 29 -5.01 -1.93 -22.73
C GLU A 29 -4.63 -0.49 -22.36
N GLU A 30 -3.33 -0.14 -22.39
CA GLU A 30 -2.81 1.18 -21.94
C GLU A 30 -3.49 2.39 -22.65
N GLU A 31 -4.04 2.21 -23.85
CA GLU A 31 -4.78 3.26 -24.57
C GLU A 31 -6.23 3.44 -24.05
N GLU A 32 -6.66 2.62 -23.09
CA GLU A 32 -8.05 2.54 -22.59
C GLU A 32 -8.19 2.86 -21.10
N ASP A 33 -7.18 3.45 -20.45
CA ASP A 33 -7.19 3.74 -18.99
C ASP A 33 -8.34 4.66 -18.54
N GLU A 34 -8.99 5.40 -19.45
CA GLU A 34 -10.19 6.20 -19.16
C GLU A 34 -11.50 5.37 -19.11
N LYS A 35 -11.46 4.07 -19.42
CA LYS A 35 -12.65 3.19 -19.42
C LYS A 35 -12.93 2.58 -18.06
N GLU A 36 -14.19 2.17 -17.87
CA GLU A 36 -14.56 1.37 -16.71
C GLU A 36 -13.78 0.04 -16.69
N PRO A 37 -13.23 -0.37 -15.53
CA PRO A 37 -12.51 -1.62 -15.41
C PRO A 37 -13.37 -2.82 -15.84
N ASN A 38 -12.74 -3.82 -16.46
CA ASN A 38 -13.43 -5.05 -16.84
C ASN A 38 -14.06 -5.72 -15.60
N PRO A 39 -15.25 -6.34 -15.73
CA PRO A 39 -15.86 -7.05 -14.62
C PRO A 39 -15.06 -8.32 -14.26
N PRO A 40 -15.09 -8.75 -12.99
CA PRO A 40 -14.41 -9.97 -12.57
C PRO A 40 -15.02 -11.23 -13.20
N LEU A 41 -14.16 -12.17 -13.58
CA LEU A 41 -14.52 -13.46 -14.18
C LEU A 41 -13.94 -14.62 -13.38
N MET A 42 -14.71 -15.72 -13.27
CA MET A 42 -14.19 -16.96 -12.71
C MET A 42 -13.42 -17.71 -13.80
N VAL A 43 -12.17 -18.07 -13.56
CA VAL A 43 -11.31 -18.77 -14.53
C VAL A 43 -10.98 -20.16 -14.02
N PRO A 44 -11.73 -21.21 -14.46
CA PRO A 44 -11.49 -22.56 -14.00
C PRO A 44 -10.05 -23.01 -14.25
N ALA A 45 -9.50 -23.74 -13.28
CA ALA A 45 -8.12 -24.24 -13.26
C ALA A 45 -7.05 -23.19 -12.96
N ALA A 46 -7.18 -21.96 -13.45
CA ALA A 46 -6.29 -20.87 -13.02
C ALA A 46 -6.53 -20.53 -11.54
N ASP A 47 -7.78 -20.57 -11.10
CA ASP A 47 -8.24 -20.34 -9.72
C ASP A 47 -7.83 -21.42 -8.70
N ILE A 48 -7.16 -22.50 -9.15
CA ILE A 48 -6.61 -23.56 -8.28
C ILE A 48 -5.23 -23.19 -7.75
N LEU A 49 -4.47 -22.36 -8.47
CA LEU A 49 -3.09 -22.04 -8.10
C LEU A 49 -3.07 -21.07 -6.92
N ASN A 50 -2.33 -21.44 -5.87
CA ASN A 50 -2.07 -20.59 -4.72
C ASN A 50 -1.14 -19.42 -5.09
N HIS A 51 -1.06 -18.42 -4.20
CA HIS A 51 -0.18 -17.27 -4.34
C HIS A 51 0.97 -17.29 -3.33
N VAL A 52 2.12 -16.81 -3.80
CA VAL A 52 3.22 -16.27 -2.99
C VAL A 52 3.81 -15.08 -3.74
N ALA A 53 4.41 -14.12 -3.05
CA ALA A 53 5.09 -12.99 -3.69
C ALA A 53 6.16 -13.47 -4.70
N ASN A 54 6.99 -14.43 -4.29
CA ASN A 54 7.99 -15.10 -5.14
C ASN A 54 7.39 -16.24 -5.99
N HIS A 55 6.39 -15.90 -6.79
CA HIS A 55 5.65 -16.81 -7.66
C HIS A 55 6.50 -17.38 -8.80
N ASN A 56 6.04 -18.51 -9.36
CA ASN A 56 6.73 -19.21 -10.46
C ASN A 56 5.84 -19.45 -11.69
N ALA A 57 4.61 -18.93 -11.68
CA ALA A 57 3.70 -18.89 -12.82
C ALA A 57 2.86 -17.61 -12.82
N ASN A 58 2.38 -17.19 -13.99
CA ASN A 58 1.45 -16.07 -14.15
C ASN A 58 0.42 -16.36 -15.26
N LEU A 59 -0.66 -15.58 -15.27
CA LEU A 59 -1.71 -15.66 -16.28
C LEU A 59 -1.46 -14.64 -17.40
N GLU A 60 -1.39 -15.12 -18.65
CA GLU A 60 -1.31 -14.30 -19.85
C GLU A 60 -2.67 -14.31 -20.59
N TYR A 61 -3.09 -13.14 -21.03
CA TYR A 61 -4.31 -12.93 -21.80
C TYR A 61 -4.00 -13.03 -23.30
N SER A 62 -4.77 -13.84 -24.03
CA SER A 62 -4.69 -13.96 -25.48
C SER A 62 -6.09 -13.83 -26.08
N PRO A 63 -6.23 -13.41 -27.36
CA PRO A 63 -7.53 -13.10 -27.96
C PRO A 63 -8.59 -14.22 -27.89
N ASN A 64 -8.17 -15.49 -27.76
CA ASN A 64 -9.08 -16.64 -27.76
C ASN A 64 -8.97 -17.52 -26.50
N CYS A 65 -8.05 -17.23 -25.58
CA CYS A 65 -7.79 -18.08 -24.42
C CYS A 65 -6.96 -17.38 -23.36
N LEU A 66 -6.99 -17.92 -22.14
CA LEU A 66 -6.10 -17.56 -21.05
C LEU A 66 -5.01 -18.63 -20.93
N GLN A 67 -3.76 -18.21 -20.73
CA GLN A 67 -2.61 -19.11 -20.66
C GLN A 67 -1.89 -18.96 -19.32
N MET A 68 -1.80 -20.05 -18.55
CA MET A 68 -0.96 -20.07 -17.36
C MET A 68 0.47 -20.48 -17.77
N VAL A 69 1.43 -19.59 -17.57
CA VAL A 69 2.81 -19.75 -18.05
C VAL A 69 3.77 -19.79 -16.86
N ALA A 70 4.77 -20.67 -16.90
CA ALA A 70 5.81 -20.71 -15.89
C ALA A 70 6.81 -19.57 -16.10
N THR A 71 7.04 -18.75 -15.07
CA THR A 71 8.00 -17.64 -15.08
C THR A 71 9.39 -18.07 -14.60
N GLN A 72 9.47 -19.22 -13.91
CA GLN A 72 10.71 -19.79 -13.39
C GLN A 72 10.77 -21.31 -13.63
N PRO A 73 11.95 -21.95 -13.60
CA PRO A 73 12.05 -23.42 -13.62
C PRO A 73 11.39 -24.05 -12.38
N ILE A 74 10.46 -24.99 -12.58
CA ILE A 74 9.73 -25.66 -11.50
C ILE A 74 10.22 -27.12 -11.37
N PRO A 75 10.96 -27.50 -10.30
CA PRO A 75 11.42 -28.86 -10.12
C PRO A 75 10.26 -29.82 -9.82
N LYS A 76 10.42 -31.10 -10.20
CA LYS A 76 9.41 -32.13 -9.93
C LYS A 76 9.06 -32.20 -8.44
N GLY A 77 7.76 -32.18 -8.14
CA GLY A 77 7.24 -32.28 -6.77
C GLY A 77 7.13 -30.94 -6.03
N HIS A 78 7.50 -29.83 -6.67
CA HIS A 78 7.25 -28.49 -6.13
C HIS A 78 5.87 -27.99 -6.57
N GLU A 79 5.26 -27.17 -5.73
CA GLU A 79 3.99 -26.52 -6.03
C GLU A 79 4.18 -25.39 -7.06
N ILE A 80 3.13 -25.19 -7.87
CA ILE A 80 3.07 -24.12 -8.86
C ILE A 80 2.27 -22.98 -8.23
N PHE A 81 2.91 -21.82 -8.10
CA PHE A 81 2.32 -20.64 -7.49
C PHE A 81 2.08 -19.57 -8.54
N ASN A 82 0.86 -19.04 -8.58
CA ASN A 82 0.49 -17.88 -9.36
C ASN A 82 0.83 -16.57 -8.61
N THR A 83 0.77 -15.43 -9.30
CA THR A 83 0.65 -14.12 -8.65
C THR A 83 -0.80 -13.64 -8.66
N TYR A 84 -1.27 -13.07 -7.55
CA TYR A 84 -2.55 -12.36 -7.47
C TYR A 84 -2.38 -10.85 -7.69
N GLY A 85 -1.16 -10.42 -8.01
CA GLY A 85 -0.71 -9.02 -8.03
C GLY A 85 0.36 -8.78 -6.96
N GLN A 86 0.88 -7.56 -6.94
CA GLN A 86 1.75 -7.08 -5.85
C GLN A 86 0.86 -6.78 -4.65
N MET A 87 0.79 -7.71 -3.71
CA MET A 87 -0.19 -7.71 -2.63
C MET A 87 0.49 -7.65 -1.27
N ALA A 88 0.22 -6.59 -0.51
CA ALA A 88 0.62 -6.50 0.87
C ALA A 88 -0.16 -7.48 1.75
N ASN A 89 0.38 -7.86 2.91
CA ASN A 89 -0.27 -8.83 3.80
C ASN A 89 -1.65 -8.36 4.29
N TRP A 90 -1.85 -7.05 4.44
CA TRP A 90 -3.15 -6.50 4.82
C TRP A 90 -4.21 -6.65 3.70
N GLN A 91 -3.79 -6.63 2.43
CA GLN A 91 -4.65 -6.91 1.28
C GLN A 91 -4.90 -8.40 1.16
N LEU A 92 -3.86 -9.24 1.32
CA LEU A 92 -4.00 -10.70 1.29
C LEU A 92 -4.99 -11.20 2.35
N ILE A 93 -4.92 -10.68 3.58
CA ILE A 93 -5.84 -11.13 4.64
C ILE A 93 -7.27 -10.64 4.40
N HIS A 94 -7.43 -9.44 3.83
CA HIS A 94 -8.74 -8.84 3.53
C HIS A 94 -9.43 -9.53 2.36
N MET A 95 -8.69 -9.73 1.26
CA MET A 95 -9.22 -10.25 0.00
C MET A 95 -9.20 -11.77 -0.07
N TYR A 96 -8.15 -12.41 0.47
CA TYR A 96 -7.89 -13.84 0.30
C TYR A 96 -7.90 -14.65 1.61
N GLY A 97 -7.97 -13.98 2.77
CA GLY A 97 -8.06 -14.64 4.08
C GLY A 97 -6.76 -15.30 4.56
N PHE A 98 -5.62 -14.94 3.98
CA PHE A 98 -4.29 -15.42 4.41
C PHE A 98 -3.24 -14.31 4.43
N ALA A 99 -2.10 -14.57 5.05
CA ALA A 99 -0.93 -13.69 5.03
C ALA A 99 0.32 -14.56 4.87
N GLU A 100 1.31 -14.06 4.13
CA GLU A 100 2.61 -14.71 3.99
C GLU A 100 3.47 -14.40 5.22
N PRO A 101 4.12 -15.41 5.82
CA PRO A 101 4.91 -15.22 7.04
C PRO A 101 6.16 -14.40 6.74
N TYR A 102 6.56 -13.52 7.66
CA TYR A 102 7.79 -12.73 7.50
C TYR A 102 9.04 -13.65 7.43
N PRO A 103 9.99 -13.42 6.49
CA PRO A 103 10.10 -12.29 5.57
C PRO A 103 9.61 -12.56 4.13
N ASP A 104 8.76 -13.57 3.92
CA ASP A 104 8.46 -14.15 2.61
C ASP A 104 7.72 -13.19 1.67
N ASN A 105 6.82 -12.36 2.18
CA ASN A 105 6.17 -11.32 1.38
C ASN A 105 7.17 -10.17 1.07
N THR A 106 7.70 -10.16 -0.15
CA THR A 106 8.56 -9.08 -0.64
C THR A 106 7.78 -7.83 -1.04
N ASP A 107 6.49 -7.98 -1.31
CA ASP A 107 5.60 -6.94 -1.81
C ASP A 107 4.79 -6.30 -0.67
N ASP A 108 5.18 -6.57 0.59
CA ASP A 108 4.50 -6.03 1.76
C ASP A 108 4.65 -4.50 1.86
N THR A 109 3.60 -3.84 2.34
CA THR A 109 3.53 -2.37 2.42
C THR A 109 3.01 -1.90 3.77
N ALA A 110 3.30 -0.65 4.10
CA ALA A 110 2.70 0.08 5.20
C ALA A 110 2.12 1.42 4.71
N ASP A 111 0.95 1.77 5.21
CA ASP A 111 0.23 2.96 4.81
C ASP A 111 0.45 4.10 5.83
N ILE A 112 0.78 5.29 5.33
CA ILE A 112 0.72 6.54 6.10
C ILE A 112 -0.47 7.32 5.57
N GLN A 113 -1.52 7.47 6.39
CA GLN A 113 -2.71 8.22 5.98
C GLN A 113 -2.31 9.65 5.59
N MET A 114 -2.80 10.14 4.45
CA MET A 114 -2.38 11.46 3.93
C MET A 114 -2.70 12.56 4.96
N VAL A 115 -3.85 12.46 5.62
CA VAL A 115 -4.26 13.37 6.71
C VAL A 115 -3.34 13.32 7.93
N THR A 116 -2.63 12.22 8.17
CA THR A 116 -1.61 12.13 9.23
C THR A 116 -0.37 12.95 8.90
N VAL A 117 0.00 13.06 7.62
CA VAL A 117 1.07 13.98 7.18
C VAL A 117 0.65 15.43 7.37
N ARG A 118 -0.60 15.77 7.04
CA ARG A 118 -1.18 17.09 7.36
C ARG A 118 -1.14 17.36 8.87
N GLU A 119 -1.54 16.38 9.68
CA GLU A 119 -1.53 16.51 11.14
C GLU A 119 -0.12 16.77 11.66
N ALA A 120 0.89 16.02 11.19
CA ALA A 120 2.29 16.23 11.54
C ALA A 120 2.75 17.66 11.19
N ALA A 121 2.42 18.14 9.99
CA ALA A 121 2.75 19.50 9.56
C ALA A 121 2.09 20.55 10.48
N LEU A 122 0.82 20.37 10.81
CA LEU A 122 0.08 21.27 11.70
C LEU A 122 0.61 21.25 13.14
N GLN A 123 1.06 20.10 13.65
CA GLN A 123 1.70 20.00 14.97
C GLN A 123 3.05 20.74 15.03
N GLY A 124 3.76 20.83 13.90
CA GLY A 124 5.02 21.57 13.77
C GLY A 124 4.88 23.08 13.58
N ALA A 125 3.66 23.59 13.33
CA ALA A 125 3.42 25.01 13.08
C ALA A 125 3.61 25.87 14.35
N LYS A 126 4.27 27.02 14.21
CA LYS A 126 4.64 27.92 15.33
C LYS A 126 3.48 28.79 15.79
N ASP A 127 2.62 29.19 14.86
CA ASP A 127 1.51 30.09 15.12
C ASP A 127 0.32 29.82 14.19
N GLU A 128 -0.80 30.50 14.47
CA GLU A 128 -2.05 30.34 13.71
C GLU A 128 -1.91 30.77 12.24
N THR A 129 -1.00 31.70 11.92
CA THR A 129 -0.78 32.14 10.55
C THR A 129 -0.13 31.04 9.73
N GLU A 130 0.87 30.37 10.28
CA GLU A 130 1.52 29.21 9.65
C GLU A 130 0.54 28.04 9.50
N ARG A 131 -0.33 27.81 10.49
CA ARG A 131 -1.40 26.79 10.38
C ARG A 131 -2.36 27.07 9.23
N LEU A 132 -2.81 28.32 9.07
CA LEU A 132 -3.68 28.71 7.97
C LEU A 132 -2.98 28.55 6.60
N GLN A 133 -1.69 28.87 6.51
CA GLN A 133 -0.91 28.65 5.28
C GLN A 133 -0.76 27.16 4.94
N LEU A 134 -0.59 26.29 5.94
CA LEU A 134 -0.55 24.85 5.74
C LEU A 134 -1.89 24.30 5.26
N CYS A 135 -3.01 24.80 5.79
CA CYS A 135 -4.33 24.46 5.27
C CYS A 135 -4.48 24.88 3.80
N GLU A 136 -4.05 26.10 3.43
CA GLU A 136 -4.10 26.55 2.04
C GLU A 136 -3.24 25.69 1.10
N ARG A 137 -2.08 25.22 1.58
CA ARG A 137 -1.21 24.29 0.85
C ARG A 137 -1.84 22.91 0.70
N TRP A 138 -2.54 22.45 1.72
CA TRP A 138 -3.29 21.19 1.69
C TRP A 138 -4.42 21.25 0.66
N ASP A 139 -5.20 22.33 0.68
CA ASP A 139 -6.29 22.54 -0.29
C ASP A 139 -5.75 22.55 -1.72
N TYR A 140 -4.60 23.20 -1.95
CA TYR A 140 -3.93 23.16 -3.25
C TYR A 140 -3.48 21.75 -3.67
N LEU A 141 -2.95 20.94 -2.74
CA LEU A 141 -2.61 19.54 -3.02
C LEU A 141 -3.85 18.70 -3.36
N CYS A 142 -5.01 19.01 -2.76
CA CYS A 142 -6.28 18.38 -3.10
C CYS A 142 -6.74 18.79 -4.51
N GLU A 143 -6.59 20.06 -4.89
CA GLU A 143 -6.89 20.55 -6.25
C GLU A 143 -6.00 19.88 -7.31
N LEU A 144 -4.77 19.50 -6.95
CA LEU A 144 -3.86 18.74 -7.81
C LEU A 144 -4.10 17.22 -7.79
N GLU A 145 -5.08 16.74 -7.04
CA GLU A 145 -5.36 15.31 -6.84
C GLU A 145 -4.17 14.50 -6.27
N MET A 146 -3.22 15.19 -5.62
CA MET A 146 -2.04 14.57 -4.99
C MET A 146 -2.35 14.03 -3.60
N VAL A 147 -3.39 14.56 -2.95
CA VAL A 147 -3.85 14.11 -1.64
C VAL A 147 -5.38 14.10 -1.56
N GLY A 148 -5.92 13.31 -0.64
CA GLY A 148 -7.34 13.29 -0.30
C GLY A 148 -7.57 12.97 1.18
N GLU A 149 -8.78 13.20 1.67
CA GLU A 149 -9.13 12.97 3.08
C GLU A 149 -9.16 11.47 3.46
N GLU A 150 -9.37 10.59 2.49
CA GLU A 150 -9.45 9.12 2.68
C GLU A 150 -8.25 8.37 2.07
N GLY A 151 -7.28 9.10 1.51
CA GLY A 151 -6.11 8.51 0.86
C GLY A 151 -4.96 8.20 1.81
N ALA A 152 -4.03 7.36 1.36
CA ALA A 152 -2.81 7.02 2.08
C ALA A 152 -1.60 7.01 1.14
N PHE A 153 -0.45 7.38 1.67
CA PHE A 153 0.84 7.13 1.03
C PHE A 153 1.26 5.69 1.31
N VAL A 154 1.65 4.95 0.28
CA VAL A 154 1.96 3.52 0.38
C VAL A 154 3.48 3.33 0.36
N ILE A 155 4.02 2.83 1.47
CA ILE A 155 5.45 2.62 1.68
C ILE A 155 5.75 1.12 1.52
N GLY A 156 6.56 0.75 0.54
CA GLY A 156 7.06 -0.61 0.35
C GLY A 156 8.35 -0.88 1.13
N ARG A 157 8.93 -2.07 0.93
CA ARG A 157 10.19 -2.49 1.57
C ARG A 157 11.44 -1.87 0.97
N GLU A 158 11.39 -1.51 -0.32
CA GLU A 158 12.53 -0.96 -1.09
C GLU A 158 12.23 0.41 -1.73
N GLU A 159 10.96 0.75 -1.93
CA GLU A 159 10.51 2.00 -2.56
C GLU A 159 9.17 2.48 -1.99
N VAL A 160 8.84 3.74 -2.25
CA VAL A 160 7.51 4.30 -2.01
C VAL A 160 6.68 4.10 -3.27
N LEU A 161 5.51 3.45 -3.17
CA LEU A 161 4.67 3.17 -4.34
C LEU A 161 3.88 4.41 -4.80
N THR A 162 3.51 5.30 -3.87
CA THR A 162 2.89 6.61 -4.16
C THR A 162 3.96 7.72 -4.17
N GLU A 163 4.99 7.52 -5.00
CA GLU A 163 6.19 8.36 -5.01
C GLU A 163 5.89 9.81 -5.41
N GLU A 164 5.10 10.01 -6.47
CA GLU A 164 4.74 11.34 -6.99
C GLU A 164 3.90 12.12 -5.96
N GLU A 165 2.92 11.46 -5.36
CA GLU A 165 2.03 12.06 -4.36
C GLU A 165 2.82 12.47 -3.10
N LEU A 166 3.68 11.58 -2.61
CA LEU A 166 4.46 11.85 -1.39
C LEU A 166 5.52 12.93 -1.62
N THR A 167 6.29 12.87 -2.71
CA THR A 167 7.31 13.90 -3.03
C THR A 167 6.67 15.27 -3.19
N THR A 168 5.57 15.36 -3.93
CA THR A 168 4.85 16.61 -4.16
C THR A 168 4.30 17.17 -2.86
N THR A 169 3.73 16.30 -2.01
CA THR A 169 3.22 16.69 -0.69
C THR A 169 4.33 17.24 0.21
N LEU A 170 5.47 16.53 0.33
CA LEU A 170 6.61 16.99 1.14
C LEU A 170 7.15 18.33 0.61
N LYS A 171 7.26 18.48 -0.71
CA LYS A 171 7.71 19.72 -1.34
C LYS A 171 6.79 20.89 -1.00
N VAL A 172 5.49 20.74 -1.25
CA VAL A 172 4.48 21.81 -1.07
C VAL A 172 4.31 22.16 0.42
N LEU A 173 4.28 21.18 1.32
CA LEU A 173 4.14 21.47 2.75
C LEU A 173 5.39 22.12 3.35
N CYS A 174 6.59 21.80 2.84
CA CYS A 174 7.85 22.31 3.40
C CYS A 174 8.47 23.50 2.67
N MET A 175 7.93 23.96 1.54
CA MET A 175 8.45 25.14 0.84
C MET A 175 8.14 26.45 1.60
N SER A 176 8.81 27.54 1.24
CA SER A 176 8.52 28.88 1.78
C SER A 176 7.21 29.45 1.23
N ALA A 177 6.63 30.43 1.93
CA ALA A 177 5.41 31.11 1.46
C ALA A 177 5.61 31.81 0.11
N GLU A 178 6.82 32.33 -0.14
CA GLU A 178 7.15 33.00 -1.41
C GLU A 178 7.25 31.99 -2.56
N GLU A 179 7.89 30.84 -2.34
CA GLU A 179 7.94 29.74 -3.33
C GLU A 179 6.54 29.21 -3.66
N PHE A 180 5.68 29.06 -2.65
CA PHE A 180 4.30 28.62 -2.85
C PHE A 180 3.48 29.64 -3.66
N ARG A 181 3.67 30.94 -3.42
CA ARG A 181 3.00 31.99 -4.21
C ARG A 181 3.43 31.93 -5.67
N VAL A 182 4.73 31.78 -5.93
CA VAL A 182 5.26 31.62 -7.29
C VAL A 182 4.71 30.36 -7.97
N LEU A 183 4.59 29.26 -7.23
CA LEU A 183 4.02 28.01 -7.74
C LEU A 183 2.55 28.18 -8.16
N LYS A 184 1.75 28.86 -7.35
CA LYS A 184 0.34 29.19 -7.68
C LYS A 184 0.22 30.10 -8.90
N GLU A 185 1.12 31.09 -9.05
CA GLU A 185 1.10 32.04 -10.17
C GLU A 185 1.52 31.41 -11.52
N GLN A 186 2.26 30.30 -11.51
CA GLN A 186 2.77 29.65 -12.72
C GLN A 186 1.80 28.63 -13.37
N ASP A 187 0.56 28.52 -12.89
CA ASP A 187 -0.44 27.55 -13.38
C ASP A 187 0.10 26.10 -13.41
N GLY A 188 0.74 25.72 -12.30
CA GLY A 188 1.29 24.38 -12.11
C GLY A 188 2.74 24.24 -12.59
N TRP A 189 3.25 23.02 -12.48
CA TRP A 189 4.63 22.71 -12.82
C TRP A 189 4.78 22.60 -14.33
N GLY A 190 5.29 23.64 -14.98
CA GLY A 190 5.76 23.52 -16.36
C GLY A 190 6.93 22.53 -16.43
N ASP A 191 6.66 21.28 -16.79
CA ASP A 191 7.55 20.20 -17.27
C ASP A 191 8.88 19.94 -16.52
N LYS A 192 9.10 20.58 -15.37
CA LYS A 192 10.31 20.50 -14.57
C LYS A 192 10.01 19.80 -13.25
N ARG A 193 9.49 18.57 -13.34
CA ARG A 193 9.46 17.68 -12.19
C ARG A 193 10.92 17.37 -11.85
N GLU A 194 11.41 17.89 -10.73
CA GLU A 194 12.68 17.42 -10.17
C GLU A 194 12.45 15.96 -9.79
N GLU A 195 13.07 15.03 -10.53
CA GLU A 195 13.06 13.59 -10.27
C GLU A 195 13.85 13.27 -9.00
N ASP A 196 13.38 13.75 -7.85
CA ASP A 196 13.88 13.31 -6.55
C ASP A 196 13.27 11.93 -6.27
N SER A 197 13.92 10.88 -6.76
CA SER A 197 13.43 9.51 -6.58
C SER A 197 13.36 9.13 -5.09
N LEU A 198 12.20 8.70 -4.61
CA LEU A 198 11.93 8.10 -3.29
C LEU A 198 12.17 6.59 -3.24
N ALA A 199 13.11 6.09 -4.04
CA ALA A 199 13.79 4.85 -3.66
C ALA A 199 14.28 5.00 -2.21
N ILE A 200 14.10 3.98 -1.37
CA ILE A 200 14.40 4.05 0.07
C ILE A 200 15.86 4.48 0.34
N THR A 201 16.77 4.16 -0.59
CA THR A 201 18.19 4.56 -0.54
C THR A 201 18.43 6.07 -0.65
N ASN A 202 17.48 6.83 -1.21
CA ASN A 202 17.57 8.28 -1.38
C ASN A 202 16.93 9.06 -0.24
N ILE A 203 16.08 8.44 0.59
CA ILE A 203 15.39 9.11 1.71
C ILE A 203 16.37 9.88 2.64
N PRO A 204 17.53 9.33 3.03
CA PRO A 204 18.51 10.07 3.83
C PRO A 204 19.10 11.31 3.16
N ARG A 205 19.00 11.43 1.82
CA ARG A 205 19.51 12.56 1.03
C ARG A 205 18.49 13.69 0.86
N LEU A 206 17.24 13.47 1.26
CA LEU A 206 16.20 14.48 1.21
C LEU A 206 16.50 15.67 2.13
N LYS A 207 15.87 16.80 1.83
CA LYS A 207 15.95 18.02 2.65
C LYS A 207 15.56 17.71 4.10
N GLU A 208 16.23 18.35 5.05
CA GLU A 208 15.99 18.16 6.49
C GLU A 208 14.51 18.36 6.87
N SER A 209 13.86 19.39 6.31
CA SER A 209 12.45 19.65 6.57
C SER A 209 11.54 18.53 6.09
N TRP A 210 11.87 17.88 4.96
CA TRP A 210 11.11 16.77 4.41
C TRP A 210 11.29 15.52 5.28
N ARG A 211 12.53 15.22 5.67
CA ARG A 211 12.83 14.10 6.58
C ARG A 211 12.13 14.27 7.92
N GLN A 212 12.16 15.47 8.49
CA GLN A 212 11.50 15.75 9.77
C GLN A 212 9.97 15.58 9.68
N LEU A 213 9.33 16.13 8.64
CA LEU A 213 7.88 15.96 8.45
C LEU A 213 7.50 14.48 8.27
N LEU A 214 8.27 13.74 7.46
CA LEU A 214 8.05 12.32 7.24
C LEU A 214 8.26 11.52 8.54
N ARG A 215 9.31 11.84 9.30
CA ARG A 215 9.59 11.24 10.61
C ARG A 215 8.41 11.42 11.57
N ASP A 216 7.91 12.64 11.71
CA ASP A 216 6.79 12.95 12.61
C ASP A 216 5.50 12.23 12.17
N SER A 217 5.27 12.14 10.86
CA SER A 217 4.15 11.40 10.27
C SER A 217 4.23 9.89 10.57
N VAL A 218 5.42 9.30 10.45
CA VAL A 218 5.66 7.89 10.80
C VAL A 218 5.44 7.65 12.29
N LEU A 219 5.89 8.55 13.16
CA LEU A 219 5.68 8.45 14.60
C LEU A 219 4.19 8.48 14.96
N LEU A 220 3.42 9.39 14.36
CA LEU A 220 1.96 9.43 14.54
C LEU A 220 1.29 8.15 14.01
N THR A 221 1.74 7.63 12.88
CA THR A 221 1.22 6.37 12.31
C THR A 221 1.49 5.19 13.24
N LEU A 222 2.71 5.08 13.79
CA LEU A 222 3.07 4.02 14.74
C LEU A 222 2.25 4.09 16.03
N GLN A 223 1.85 5.28 16.48
CA GLN A 223 1.00 5.47 17.67
C GLN A 223 -0.43 4.95 17.49
N ALA A 224 -0.90 4.78 16.25
CA ALA A 224 -2.22 4.21 15.98
C ALA A 224 -2.30 2.69 16.25
N TYR A 225 -1.15 2.01 16.33
CA TYR A 225 -1.11 0.59 16.68
C TYR A 225 -1.24 0.38 18.20
N ALA A 226 -1.90 -0.71 18.60
CA ALA A 226 -2.14 -1.02 20.02
C ALA A 226 -0.86 -1.34 20.83
N THR A 227 0.22 -1.73 20.15
CA THR A 227 1.49 -2.18 20.72
C THR A 227 2.64 -1.65 19.86
N ASP A 228 3.86 -1.63 20.38
CA ASP A 228 5.05 -1.27 19.62
C ASP A 228 5.57 -2.43 18.75
N LEU A 229 6.64 -2.21 17.98
CA LEU A 229 7.31 -3.25 17.20
C LEU A 229 7.99 -4.29 18.11
N LYS A 230 8.51 -3.87 19.26
CA LYS A 230 9.28 -4.74 20.14
C LYS A 230 8.43 -5.88 20.71
N ALA A 231 7.21 -5.57 21.15
CA ALA A 231 6.26 -6.56 21.63
C ALA A 231 5.91 -7.61 20.56
N GLU A 232 5.68 -7.18 19.32
CA GLU A 232 5.38 -8.09 18.20
C GLU A 232 6.60 -8.95 17.85
N GLN A 233 7.80 -8.35 17.85
CA GLN A 233 9.06 -9.05 17.59
C GLN A 233 9.35 -10.13 18.64
N ASP A 234 9.12 -9.83 19.92
CA ASP A 234 9.32 -10.78 21.01
C ASP A 234 8.32 -11.94 20.93
N LEU A 235 7.07 -11.67 20.52
CA LEU A 235 6.05 -12.68 20.30
C LEU A 235 6.36 -13.58 19.10
N LEU A 236 6.83 -13.00 17.99
CA LEU A 236 7.21 -13.74 16.78
C LEU A 236 8.50 -14.55 16.98
N GLY A 237 9.46 -14.02 17.74
CA GLY A 237 10.72 -14.71 18.07
C GLY A 237 10.56 -15.86 19.06
N ASN A 238 9.50 -15.86 19.88
CA ASN A 238 9.20 -16.93 20.82
C ASN A 238 8.24 -17.97 20.22
N LYS A 239 8.81 -19.06 19.69
CA LYS A 239 8.05 -20.14 19.04
C LYS A 239 6.94 -20.73 19.92
N ASP A 240 7.18 -20.91 21.21
CA ASP A 240 6.19 -21.48 22.14
C ASP A 240 5.04 -20.51 22.43
N ALA A 241 5.30 -19.21 22.42
CA ALA A 241 4.26 -18.19 22.56
C ALA A 241 3.46 -18.04 21.26
N TYR A 242 4.15 -17.97 20.12
CA TYR A 242 3.53 -17.89 18.80
C TYR A 242 2.60 -19.10 18.53
N SER A 243 3.04 -20.32 18.84
CA SER A 243 2.22 -21.52 18.61
C SER A 243 0.98 -21.61 19.49
N LYS A 244 0.90 -20.82 20.57
CA LYS A 244 -0.28 -20.75 21.45
C LYS A 244 -1.33 -19.76 20.94
N LEU A 245 -0.95 -18.86 20.04
CA LEU A 245 -1.90 -17.98 19.36
C LEU A 245 -2.82 -18.80 18.48
N SER A 246 -4.09 -18.40 18.41
CA SER A 246 -5.01 -18.91 17.40
C SER A 246 -4.52 -18.54 16.00
N TRP A 247 -5.02 -19.26 15.00
CA TRP A 247 -4.70 -19.00 13.59
C TRP A 247 -4.92 -17.53 13.19
N ARG A 248 -6.04 -16.94 13.60
CA ARG A 248 -6.36 -15.53 13.29
C ARG A 248 -5.41 -14.55 13.98
N GLU A 249 -4.99 -14.84 15.20
CA GLU A 249 -4.00 -14.03 15.92
C GLU A 249 -2.62 -14.10 15.25
N GLN A 250 -2.22 -15.28 14.76
CA GLN A 250 -0.98 -15.47 14.01
C GLN A 250 -1.01 -14.67 12.69
N GLN A 251 -2.10 -14.73 11.93
CA GLN A 251 -2.25 -13.96 10.69
C GLN A 251 -2.23 -12.44 10.97
N ALA A 252 -2.98 -11.97 11.95
CA ALA A 252 -3.00 -10.55 12.33
C ALA A 252 -1.62 -10.07 12.83
N LEU A 253 -0.86 -10.93 13.51
CA LEU A 253 0.52 -10.64 13.93
C LEU A 253 1.45 -10.47 12.73
N GLN A 254 1.37 -11.34 11.70
CA GLN A 254 2.19 -11.19 10.49
C GLN A 254 1.93 -9.84 9.80
N VAL A 255 0.66 -9.45 9.64
CA VAL A 255 0.27 -8.16 9.06
C VAL A 255 0.85 -6.99 9.85
N ARG A 256 0.60 -6.95 11.18
CA ARG A 256 1.08 -5.84 12.02
C ARG A 256 2.60 -5.78 12.08
N TYR A 257 3.26 -6.93 12.13
CA TYR A 257 4.72 -7.01 12.20
C TYR A 257 5.36 -6.50 10.91
N GLY A 258 4.88 -6.94 9.74
CA GLY A 258 5.34 -6.48 8.43
C GLY A 258 5.24 -4.96 8.27
N GLN A 259 4.06 -4.40 8.56
CA GLN A 259 3.83 -2.95 8.49
C GLN A 259 4.76 -2.16 9.44
N LYS A 260 4.85 -2.58 10.71
CA LYS A 260 5.71 -1.90 11.68
C LYS A 260 7.19 -1.99 11.31
N MET A 261 7.64 -3.10 10.74
CA MET A 261 9.03 -3.22 10.27
C MET A 261 9.35 -2.17 9.18
N ILE A 262 8.46 -1.98 8.21
CA ILE A 262 8.60 -0.97 7.15
C ILE A 262 8.60 0.45 7.73
N LEU A 263 7.65 0.75 8.62
CA LEU A 263 7.57 2.07 9.29
C LEU A 263 8.81 2.37 10.13
N HIS A 264 9.34 1.39 10.86
CA HIS A 264 10.57 1.56 11.65
C HIS A 264 11.81 1.71 10.76
N GLN A 265 11.91 1.00 9.63
CA GLN A 265 12.96 1.22 8.63
C GLN A 265 12.91 2.65 8.10
N LEU A 266 11.72 3.17 7.78
CA LEU A 266 11.55 4.56 7.36
C LEU A 266 11.94 5.56 8.46
N LEU A 267 11.65 5.23 9.73
CA LEU A 267 12.05 6.05 10.88
C LEU A 267 13.58 6.11 11.07
N GLU A 268 14.30 5.05 10.72
CA GLU A 268 15.78 5.03 10.76
C GLU A 268 16.37 5.89 9.63
N LEU A 269 15.77 5.86 8.45
CA LEU A 269 16.25 6.59 7.26
C LEU A 269 15.95 8.10 7.32
N THR A 270 14.96 8.49 8.11
CA THR A 270 14.58 9.89 8.37
C THR A 270 15.25 10.47 9.62
N GLY A 271 16.15 9.71 10.28
CA GLY A 271 16.93 10.15 11.44
C GLY A 271 18.13 11.03 11.10
#